data_AF-A0A2U1KJU6-F1
#
_entry.id   AF-A0A2U1KJU6-F1
#
_cell.length_a   1.000
_cell.length_b   1.000
_cell.length_c   1.000
_cell.angle_alpha   90.00
_cell.angle_beta   90.00
_cell.angle_gamma   90.00
#
_symmetry.space_group_name_H-M   'P 1'
#
loop_
_entity.id
_entity.type
_entity.pdbx_description
1 polymer ?
#
loop_
_entity_poly.entity_id
_entity_poly.type
_entity_poly.pdbx_seq_one_letter_code
_entity_poly.pdbx_strand_id
1 'polypeptide(L)'
;MPTVQQFDTLIIDGSTEWRHLCENVSHVTQFPDKHFDLETVLRAGIRPVSVSREKSFVGFFSPEKFDSLMGVMSFDDIWNHEISKNIGVYIVSWNDHFFVLKVDEHAYYVIDTLGERLVEGCEQAYILRFDNGSYLTTSGTKEVLSNGKECCKEFIKRFLAAIPLKELEIEEQKEAVPY
;
A
#
# COMPACT_ATOMS: atom_id res chain seq x y z
N MET A 1 -3.13 -11.84 -15.17
CA MET A 1 -4.18 -10.91 -14.69
C MET A 1 -5.49 -11.66 -14.70
N PRO A 2 -6.36 -11.48 -13.69
CA PRO A 2 -7.71 -12.01 -13.77
C PRO A 2 -8.42 -11.40 -14.98
N THR A 3 -9.30 -12.16 -15.61
CA THR A 3 -10.26 -11.60 -16.57
C THR A 3 -11.21 -10.64 -15.83
N VAL A 4 -11.89 -9.76 -16.56
CA VAL A 4 -12.92 -8.87 -15.98
C VAL A 4 -13.93 -9.69 -15.16
N GLN A 5 -14.40 -10.82 -15.71
CA GLN A 5 -15.32 -11.71 -15.02
C GLN A 5 -14.75 -12.31 -13.72
N GLN A 6 -13.47 -12.72 -13.72
CA GLN A 6 -12.81 -13.20 -12.51
C GLN A 6 -12.69 -12.10 -11.47
N PHE A 7 -12.45 -10.86 -11.90
CA PHE A 7 -12.38 -9.71 -11.01
C PHE A 7 -13.74 -9.35 -10.42
N ASP A 8 -14.78 -9.31 -11.25
CA ASP A 8 -16.16 -9.09 -10.79
C ASP A 8 -16.58 -10.15 -9.78
N THR A 9 -16.24 -11.41 -10.04
CA THR A 9 -16.51 -12.51 -9.10
C THR A 9 -15.81 -12.29 -7.76
N LEU A 10 -14.54 -11.88 -7.76
CA LEU A 10 -13.80 -11.57 -6.53
C LEU A 10 -14.45 -10.44 -5.72
N ILE A 11 -14.94 -9.39 -6.39
CA ILE A 11 -15.66 -8.28 -5.74
C ILE A 11 -16.99 -8.76 -5.16
N ILE A 12 -17.76 -9.54 -5.92
CA ILE A 12 -19.05 -10.07 -5.49
C ILE A 12 -18.86 -10.97 -4.27
N ASP A 13 -17.91 -11.89 -4.32
CA ASP A 13 -17.58 -12.79 -3.21
C ASP A 13 -17.14 -11.98 -1.98
N GLY A 14 -16.15 -11.08 -2.13
CA GLY A 14 -15.64 -10.28 -1.03
C GLY A 14 -16.71 -9.40 -0.37
N SER A 15 -17.56 -8.74 -1.17
CA SER A 15 -18.67 -7.93 -0.66
C SER A 15 -19.75 -8.76 0.02
N THR A 16 -19.94 -10.01 -0.41
CA THR A 16 -20.90 -10.93 0.21
C THR A 16 -20.41 -11.37 1.58
N GLU A 17 -19.15 -11.73 1.72
CA GLU A 17 -18.57 -12.07 3.01
C GLU A 17 -18.55 -10.88 3.97
N TRP A 18 -18.26 -9.66 3.48
CA TRP A 18 -18.39 -8.45 4.29
C TRP A 18 -19.83 -8.22 4.77
N ARG A 19 -20.84 -8.41 3.91
CA ARG A 19 -22.26 -8.31 4.30
C ARG A 19 -22.61 -9.32 5.40
N HIS A 20 -22.15 -10.57 5.30
CA HIS A 20 -22.35 -11.56 6.36
C HIS A 20 -21.70 -11.14 7.68
N LEU A 21 -20.51 -10.53 7.66
CA LEU A 21 -19.89 -9.99 8.87
C LEU A 21 -20.74 -8.89 9.52
N CYS A 22 -21.41 -8.07 8.72
CA CYS A 22 -22.33 -7.03 9.20
C CYS A 22 -23.65 -7.56 9.77
N GLU A 23 -24.01 -8.83 9.56
CA GLU A 23 -25.22 -9.41 10.16
C GLU A 23 -24.99 -9.82 11.62
N ASN A 24 -23.73 -9.93 12.05
CA ASN A 24 -23.38 -10.25 13.42
C ASN A 24 -23.54 -9.03 14.35
N VAL A 25 -24.49 -9.12 15.28
CA VAL A 25 -24.81 -8.05 16.24
C VAL A 25 -23.59 -7.63 17.07
N SER A 26 -22.74 -8.57 17.48
CA SER A 26 -21.53 -8.25 18.25
C SER A 26 -20.53 -7.44 17.42
N HIS A 27 -20.35 -7.80 16.14
CA HIS A 27 -19.47 -7.05 15.24
C HIS A 27 -19.99 -5.63 15.00
N VAL A 28 -21.29 -5.46 14.71
CA VAL A 28 -21.87 -4.12 14.46
C VAL A 28 -21.89 -3.26 15.72
N THR A 29 -22.02 -3.87 16.90
CA THR A 29 -21.91 -3.15 18.17
C THR A 29 -20.48 -2.64 18.40
N GLN A 30 -19.47 -3.43 18.03
CA GLN A 30 -18.06 -3.06 18.17
C GLN A 30 -17.59 -2.10 17.06
N PHE A 31 -18.08 -2.27 15.83
CA PHE A 31 -17.73 -1.48 14.65
C PHE A 31 -19.01 -0.89 14.02
N PRO A 32 -19.58 0.19 14.59
CA PRO A 32 -20.83 0.78 14.09
C PRO A 32 -20.75 1.31 12.65
N ASP A 33 -19.55 1.74 12.23
CA ASP A 33 -19.22 2.18 10.87
C ASP A 33 -18.94 1.01 9.91
N LYS A 34 -18.93 -0.23 10.41
CA LYS A 34 -18.64 -1.48 9.68
C LYS A 34 -17.22 -1.55 9.11
N HIS A 35 -16.28 -0.79 9.70
CA HIS A 35 -14.86 -0.87 9.39
C HIS A 35 -14.21 -1.91 10.31
N PHE A 36 -14.21 -3.19 9.87
CA PHE A 36 -13.66 -4.28 10.66
C PHE A 36 -12.13 -4.27 10.65
N ASP A 37 -11.53 -4.48 11.82
CA ASP A 37 -10.09 -4.71 11.92
C ASP A 37 -9.68 -6.09 11.37
N LEU A 38 -8.38 -6.26 11.12
CA LEU A 38 -7.85 -7.50 10.54
C LEU A 38 -8.08 -8.72 11.46
N GLU A 39 -8.00 -8.55 12.78
CA GLU A 39 -8.21 -9.63 13.75
C GLU A 39 -9.66 -10.15 13.72
N THR A 40 -10.64 -9.27 13.57
CA THR A 40 -12.05 -9.63 13.42
C THR A 40 -12.26 -10.45 12.15
N VAL A 41 -11.66 -10.01 11.03
CA VAL A 41 -11.74 -10.73 9.75
C VAL A 41 -11.09 -12.13 9.84
N LEU A 42 -9.94 -12.26 10.51
CA LEU A 42 -9.27 -13.55 10.70
C LEU A 42 -10.08 -14.51 11.57
N ARG A 43 -10.65 -14.03 12.67
CA ARG A 43 -11.47 -14.83 13.59
C ARG A 43 -12.75 -15.34 12.95
N ALA A 44 -13.28 -14.63 11.95
CA ALA A 44 -14.44 -15.08 11.19
C ALA A 44 -14.17 -16.36 10.37
N GLY A 45 -12.90 -16.69 10.11
CA GLY A 45 -12.54 -17.95 9.46
C GLY A 45 -13.08 -18.10 8.03
N ILE A 46 -13.40 -17.00 7.36
CA ILE A 46 -14.03 -16.97 6.03
C ILE A 46 -13.15 -17.69 4.99
N ARG A 47 -11.83 -17.49 5.06
CA ARG A 47 -10.84 -18.19 4.23
C ARG A 47 -9.64 -18.59 5.09
N PRO A 48 -8.87 -19.62 4.68
CA PRO A 48 -7.67 -20.06 5.39
C PRO A 48 -6.54 -19.04 5.21
N VAL A 49 -6.66 -17.90 5.87
CA VAL A 49 -5.66 -16.82 5.88
C VAL A 49 -4.99 -16.80 7.24
N SER A 50 -3.67 -16.62 7.26
CA SER A 50 -2.87 -16.46 8.46
C SER A 50 -2.02 -15.20 8.34
N VAL A 51 -1.88 -14.45 9.43
CA VAL A 51 -0.98 -13.29 9.49
C VAL A 51 0.34 -13.70 10.12
N SER A 52 1.45 -13.43 9.43
CA SER A 52 2.79 -13.62 9.95
C SER A 52 3.24 -12.36 10.69
N ARG A 53 2.97 -12.31 12.01
CA ARG A 53 3.33 -11.17 12.86
C ARG A 53 4.83 -10.88 12.91
N GLU A 54 5.65 -11.91 12.70
CA GLU A 54 7.12 -11.81 12.63
C GLU A 54 7.61 -11.10 11.36
N LYS A 55 6.70 -10.89 10.41
CA LYS A 55 6.92 -10.18 9.14
C LYS A 55 6.10 -8.89 9.08
N SER A 56 5.85 -8.28 10.24
CA SER A 56 5.26 -6.95 10.35
C SER A 56 6.38 -5.94 10.57
N PHE A 57 6.49 -4.96 9.67
CA PHE A 57 7.56 -3.98 9.66
C PHE A 57 6.97 -2.57 9.74
N VAL A 58 7.71 -1.68 10.40
CA VAL A 58 7.48 -0.22 10.35
C VAL A 58 8.76 0.38 9.80
N GLY A 59 8.63 1.20 8.78
CA GLY A 59 9.78 1.87 8.17
C GLY A 59 9.42 3.24 7.65
N PHE A 60 10.46 4.03 7.43
CA PHE A 60 10.36 5.44 7.06
C PHE A 60 10.86 5.66 5.64
N PHE A 61 10.32 6.66 4.95
CA PHE A 61 10.81 7.04 3.64
C PHE A 61 11.94 8.07 3.78
N SER A 62 13.07 7.78 3.15
CA SER A 62 14.27 8.65 3.19
C SER A 62 14.67 9.14 4.60
N PRO A 63 14.72 8.25 5.63
CA PRO A 63 15.02 8.68 7.00
C PRO A 63 16.38 9.37 7.12
N GLU A 64 17.33 9.09 6.22
CA GLU A 64 18.64 9.72 6.16
C GLU A 64 18.62 11.24 5.93
N LYS A 65 17.47 11.80 5.53
CA LYS A 65 17.29 13.25 5.38
C LYS A 65 17.01 13.96 6.70
N PHE A 66 16.68 13.21 7.75
CA PHE A 66 16.22 13.71 9.04
C PHE A 66 17.17 13.23 10.14
N ASP A 67 17.85 14.15 10.84
CA ASP A 67 18.82 13.80 11.89
C ASP A 67 18.19 12.95 13.01
N SER A 68 16.91 13.20 13.30
CA SER A 68 16.14 12.47 14.31
C SER A 68 15.81 11.02 13.94
N LEU A 69 15.91 10.66 12.66
CA LEU A 69 15.62 9.32 12.13
C LEU A 69 16.88 8.53 11.77
N MET A 70 18.05 8.99 12.18
CA MET A 70 19.31 8.26 12.00
C MET A 70 19.24 6.84 12.58
N GLY A 71 19.43 5.84 11.72
CA GLY A 71 19.49 4.42 12.10
C GLY A 71 18.14 3.70 12.19
N VAL A 72 17.02 4.36 11.89
CA VAL A 72 15.72 3.68 11.78
C VAL A 72 15.62 2.88 10.47
N MET A 73 14.76 1.86 10.47
CA MET A 73 14.52 1.05 9.28
C MET A 73 13.87 1.88 8.16
N SER A 74 14.45 1.87 6.96
CA SER A 74 13.86 2.56 5.82
C SER A 74 12.87 1.68 5.06
N PHE A 75 11.99 2.31 4.27
CA PHE A 75 11.16 1.60 3.28
C PHE A 75 12.03 0.80 2.29
N ASP A 76 13.19 1.34 1.90
CA ASP A 76 14.13 0.64 1.03
C ASP A 76 14.67 -0.64 1.68
N ASP A 77 14.95 -0.63 2.99
CA ASP A 77 15.39 -1.81 3.73
C ASP A 77 14.31 -2.88 3.78
N ILE A 78 13.07 -2.50 4.11
CA ILE A 78 11.92 -3.43 4.11
C ILE A 78 11.73 -4.03 2.72
N TRP A 79 11.81 -3.20 1.67
CA TRP A 79 11.65 -3.65 0.30
C TRP A 79 12.72 -4.67 -0.10
N ASN A 80 13.98 -4.35 0.17
CA ASN A 80 15.13 -5.14 -0.27
C ASN A 80 15.30 -6.43 0.56
N HIS A 81 14.86 -6.44 1.82
CA HIS A 81 15.02 -7.60 2.71
C HIS A 81 13.80 -8.51 2.75
N GLU A 82 12.58 -7.99 2.61
CA GLU A 82 11.35 -8.77 2.70
C GLU A 82 10.59 -8.79 1.37
N ILE A 83 10.10 -7.63 0.91
CA ILE A 83 9.08 -7.56 -0.16
C ILE A 83 9.60 -8.13 -1.48
N SER A 84 10.82 -7.77 -1.89
CA SER A 84 11.39 -8.22 -3.16
C SER A 84 11.82 -9.71 -3.17
N LYS A 85 11.88 -10.35 -2.00
CA LYS A 85 12.37 -11.72 -1.83
C LYS A 85 11.27 -12.74 -1.56
N ASN A 86 10.07 -12.30 -1.19
CA ASN A 86 8.99 -13.18 -0.77
C ASN A 86 7.72 -12.91 -1.58
N ILE A 87 7.16 -13.98 -2.15
CA ILE A 87 5.81 -13.95 -2.72
C ILE A 87 4.83 -13.84 -1.56
N GLY A 88 3.88 -12.91 -1.66
CA GLY A 88 2.99 -12.64 -0.54
C GLY A 88 1.99 -11.52 -0.81
N VAL A 89 1.07 -11.36 0.13
CA VAL A 89 0.12 -10.26 0.18
C VAL A 89 0.43 -9.45 1.42
N TYR A 90 0.72 -8.17 1.23
CA TYR A 90 1.03 -7.22 2.27
C TYR A 90 -0.12 -6.22 2.39
N ILE A 91 -0.57 -5.97 3.61
CA ILE A 91 -1.45 -4.84 3.92
C ILE A 91 -0.53 -3.68 4.29
N VAL A 92 -0.51 -2.64 3.45
CA VAL A 92 0.34 -1.47 3.64
C VAL A 92 -0.50 -0.38 4.29
N SER A 93 -0.14 -0.04 5.53
CA SER A 93 -0.63 1.18 6.18
C SER A 93 0.18 2.36 5.69
N TRP A 94 -0.50 3.39 5.20
CA TRP A 94 0.11 4.63 4.74
C TRP A 94 -0.73 5.82 5.20
N ASN A 95 -0.20 6.58 6.16
CA ASN A 95 -0.91 7.63 6.88
C ASN A 95 -2.23 7.12 7.49
N ASP A 96 -3.36 7.67 7.06
CA ASP A 96 -4.71 7.37 7.49
C ASP A 96 -5.43 6.31 6.64
N HIS A 97 -4.72 5.72 5.68
CA HIS A 97 -5.30 4.80 4.70
C HIS A 97 -4.51 3.49 4.59
N PHE A 98 -5.14 2.49 3.99
CA PHE A 98 -4.51 1.20 3.73
C PHE A 98 -4.72 0.76 2.29
N PHE A 99 -3.70 0.15 1.70
CA PHE A 99 -3.81 -0.50 0.40
C PHE A 99 -3.14 -1.87 0.43
N VAL A 100 -3.43 -2.71 -0.55
CA VAL A 100 -2.85 -4.05 -0.67
C VAL A 100 -1.71 -4.02 -1.67
N LEU A 101 -0.54 -4.52 -1.24
CA LEU A 101 0.59 -4.82 -2.11
C LEU A 101 0.67 -6.34 -2.29
N LYS A 102 0.40 -6.82 -3.50
CA LYS A 102 0.60 -8.24 -3.84
C LYS A 102 1.93 -8.41 -4.57
N VAL A 103 2.77 -9.27 -4.04
CA VAL A 103 4.02 -9.71 -4.68
C VAL A 103 3.82 -11.06 -5.34
N ASP A 104 4.14 -11.13 -6.62
CA ASP A 104 4.09 -12.35 -7.43
C ASP A 104 5.44 -12.58 -8.14
N GLU A 105 5.64 -13.76 -8.71
CA GLU A 105 6.92 -14.12 -9.33
C GLU A 105 7.32 -13.17 -10.48
N HIS A 106 6.33 -12.71 -11.25
CA HIS A 106 6.54 -11.91 -12.46
C HIS A 106 5.91 -10.52 -12.42
N ALA A 107 5.29 -10.12 -11.30
CA ALA A 107 4.73 -8.78 -11.16
C ALA A 107 4.54 -8.37 -9.69
N TYR A 108 4.52 -7.07 -9.45
CA TYR A 108 3.95 -6.49 -8.24
C TYR A 108 2.62 -5.81 -8.56
N TYR A 109 1.70 -5.81 -7.59
CA TYR A 109 0.39 -5.18 -7.75
C TYR A 109 0.09 -4.25 -6.57
N VAL A 110 -0.31 -3.02 -6.87
CA VAL A 110 -0.91 -2.10 -5.90
C VAL A 110 -2.41 -2.11 -6.13
N ILE A 111 -3.16 -2.50 -5.10
CA ILE A 111 -4.63 -2.56 -5.12
C ILE A 111 -5.12 -1.59 -4.05
N ASP A 112 -5.78 -0.52 -4.47
CA ASP A 112 -6.18 0.57 -3.59
C ASP A 112 -7.62 0.99 -3.93
N THR A 113 -8.39 1.32 -2.90
CA THR A 113 -9.76 1.82 -3.02
C THR A 113 -9.83 3.34 -3.15
N LEU A 114 -8.75 4.07 -2.87
CA LEU A 114 -8.70 5.53 -2.93
C LEU A 114 -8.15 6.02 -4.29
N GLY A 115 -9.02 5.99 -5.30
CA GLY A 115 -8.72 6.37 -6.68
C GLY A 115 -8.18 7.79 -6.85
N GLU A 116 -8.63 8.73 -6.02
CA GLU A 116 -8.22 10.15 -6.07
C GLU A 116 -6.70 10.35 -5.97
N ARG A 117 -5.98 9.38 -5.37
CA ARG A 117 -4.52 9.41 -5.34
C ARG A 117 -3.90 9.36 -6.72
N LEU A 118 -4.53 8.66 -7.67
CA LEU A 118 -4.01 8.56 -9.05
C LEU A 118 -4.42 9.75 -9.90
N VAL A 119 -5.70 10.11 -9.81
CA VAL A 119 -6.33 11.13 -10.65
C VAL A 119 -7.34 11.86 -9.78
N GLU A 120 -7.20 13.18 -9.68
CA GLU A 120 -8.13 14.03 -8.94
C GLU A 120 -9.60 13.78 -9.35
N GLY A 121 -10.48 13.59 -8.37
CA GLY A 121 -11.89 13.25 -8.60
C GLY A 121 -12.16 11.80 -9.02
N CYS A 122 -11.17 10.90 -8.95
CA CYS A 122 -11.38 9.49 -9.23
C CYS A 122 -12.05 8.77 -8.05
N GLU A 123 -13.33 8.45 -8.22
CA GLU A 123 -14.15 7.74 -7.23
C GLU A 123 -14.08 6.20 -7.37
N GLN A 124 -13.15 5.67 -8.16
CA GLN A 124 -13.02 4.24 -8.44
C GLN A 124 -11.79 3.63 -7.77
N ALA A 125 -11.93 2.40 -7.27
CA ALA A 125 -10.79 1.58 -6.89
C ALA A 125 -9.92 1.23 -8.12
N TYR A 126 -8.64 0.97 -7.90
CA TYR A 126 -7.71 0.63 -8.98
C TYR A 126 -6.80 -0.54 -8.63
N ILE A 127 -6.27 -1.16 -9.69
CA ILE A 127 -5.16 -2.11 -9.61
C ILE A 127 -4.08 -1.66 -10.59
N LEU A 128 -2.91 -1.32 -10.06
CA LEU A 128 -1.71 -1.11 -10.86
C LEU A 128 -0.89 -2.40 -10.87
N ARG A 129 -0.47 -2.81 -12.07
CA ARG A 129 0.41 -3.96 -12.28
C ARG A 129 1.77 -3.45 -12.77
N PHE A 130 2.82 -3.87 -12.08
CA PHE A 130 4.21 -3.60 -12.46
C PHE A 130 4.89 -4.92 -12.82
N ASP A 131 5.21 -5.12 -14.09
CA ASP A 131 5.84 -6.32 -14.64
C ASP A 131 7.07 -5.96 -15.49
N ASN A 132 7.68 -6.94 -16.16
CA ASN A 132 8.87 -6.72 -17.00
C ASN A 132 8.64 -5.73 -18.16
N GLY A 133 7.39 -5.44 -18.55
CA GLY A 133 7.07 -4.45 -19.57
C GLY A 133 6.87 -3.04 -19.02
N SER A 134 6.93 -2.86 -17.70
CA SER A 134 6.72 -1.57 -17.04
C SER A 134 7.95 -0.68 -17.15
N TYR A 135 7.73 0.62 -17.29
CA TYR A 135 8.79 1.63 -17.27
C TYR A 135 8.28 2.90 -16.60
N LEU A 136 9.16 3.57 -15.87
CA LEU A 136 8.90 4.86 -15.25
C LEU A 136 9.85 5.87 -15.85
N THR A 137 9.33 7.02 -16.28
CA THR A 137 10.14 8.10 -16.84
C THR A 137 9.97 9.40 -16.07
N THR A 138 10.99 10.24 -16.09
CA THR A 138 10.85 11.64 -15.70
C THR A 138 9.89 12.39 -16.65
N SER A 139 9.07 13.27 -16.07
CA SER A 139 8.25 14.16 -16.86
C SER A 139 9.13 15.08 -17.71
N GLY A 140 8.84 15.18 -19.01
CA GLY A 140 9.52 16.11 -19.94
C GLY A 140 10.81 15.64 -20.59
N THR A 141 11.60 14.74 -19.97
CA THR A 141 12.90 14.30 -20.56
C THR A 141 12.91 12.89 -21.14
N LYS A 142 11.84 12.09 -20.92
CA LYS A 142 11.74 10.66 -21.31
C LYS A 142 12.90 9.80 -20.79
N GLU A 143 13.65 10.28 -19.79
CA GLU A 143 14.72 9.51 -19.16
C GLU A 143 14.09 8.42 -18.30
N VAL A 144 14.55 7.18 -18.48
CA VAL A 144 14.01 6.02 -17.76
C VAL A 144 14.58 6.01 -16.35
N LEU A 145 13.71 6.25 -15.37
CA LEU A 145 14.03 6.20 -13.93
C LEU A 145 14.09 4.77 -13.40
N SER A 146 13.19 3.93 -13.88
CA SER A 146 13.08 2.53 -13.47
C SER A 146 12.42 1.72 -14.59
N ASN A 147 12.70 0.43 -14.60
CA ASN A 147 12.07 -0.52 -15.51
C ASN A 147 11.69 -1.80 -14.76
N GLY A 148 10.83 -2.59 -15.40
CA GLY A 148 10.37 -3.86 -14.87
C GLY A 148 9.50 -3.70 -13.62
N LYS A 149 9.48 -4.77 -12.82
CA LYS A 149 8.69 -4.83 -11.57
C LYS A 149 9.08 -3.75 -10.58
N GLU A 150 10.36 -3.37 -10.54
CA GLU A 150 10.88 -2.37 -9.58
C GLU A 150 10.27 -0.97 -9.79
N CYS A 151 9.60 -0.71 -10.92
CA CYS A 151 8.75 0.47 -11.06
C CYS A 151 7.69 0.59 -9.94
N CYS A 152 7.24 -0.52 -9.33
CA CYS A 152 6.32 -0.48 -8.19
C CYS A 152 6.95 0.22 -6.98
N LYS A 153 8.21 -0.09 -6.70
CA LYS A 153 8.97 0.50 -5.60
C LYS A 153 9.06 2.01 -5.78
N GLU A 154 9.47 2.42 -6.98
CA GLU A 154 9.63 3.83 -7.32
C GLU A 154 8.30 4.57 -7.40
N PHE A 155 7.21 3.91 -7.83
CA PHE A 155 5.86 4.47 -7.77
C PHE A 155 5.48 4.80 -6.33
N ILE A 156 5.62 3.86 -5.39
CA ILE A 156 5.30 4.10 -3.98
C ILE A 156 6.16 5.24 -3.42
N LYS A 157 7.47 5.22 -3.66
CA LYS A 157 8.41 6.25 -3.15
C LYS A 157 8.16 7.64 -3.74
N ARG A 158 7.97 7.74 -5.07
CA ARG A 158 7.98 9.02 -5.79
C ARG A 158 6.60 9.58 -6.06
N PHE A 159 5.55 8.78 -5.90
CA PHE A 159 4.18 9.20 -6.14
C PHE A 159 3.40 9.24 -4.83
N LEU A 160 3.29 8.10 -4.12
CA LEU A 160 2.50 8.05 -2.88
C LEU A 160 3.18 8.82 -1.73
N ALA A 161 4.49 8.74 -1.62
CA ALA A 161 5.23 9.37 -0.52
C ALA A 161 5.75 10.79 -0.81
N ALA A 162 5.75 11.24 -2.08
CA ALA A 162 6.45 12.45 -2.46
C ALA A 162 5.86 13.75 -1.87
N ILE A 163 4.53 13.88 -1.84
CA ILE A 163 3.89 15.08 -1.28
C ILE A 163 4.11 15.16 0.23
N PRO A 164 3.76 14.13 1.03
CA PRO A 164 3.98 14.18 2.48
C PRO A 164 5.44 14.41 2.87
N LEU A 165 6.39 13.77 2.17
CA LEU A 165 7.82 13.97 2.46
C LEU A 165 8.27 15.40 2.18
N LYS A 166 7.82 15.99 1.08
CA LYS A 166 8.17 17.36 0.73
C LYS A 166 7.60 18.36 1.74
N GLU A 167 6.38 18.12 2.24
CA GLU A 167 5.77 18.93 3.27
C GLU A 167 6.56 18.86 4.59
N LEU A 168 6.93 17.64 5.02
CA LEU A 168 7.76 17.43 6.21
C LEU A 168 9.15 18.10 6.10
N GLU A 169 9.82 17.99 4.95
CA GLU A 169 11.11 18.66 4.70
C GLU A 169 11.00 20.19 4.83
N ILE A 170 9.89 20.78 4.36
CA ILE A 170 9.64 22.23 4.47
C ILE A 170 9.39 22.64 5.92
N GLU A 171 8.68 21.82 6.70
CA GLU A 171 8.39 22.10 8.11
C GLU A 171 9.67 22.06 8.97
N GLU A 172 10.51 21.04 8.79
CA GLU A 172 11.78 20.93 9.52
C GLU A 172 12.72 22.11 9.20
N GLN A 173 12.77 22.54 7.94
CA GLN A 173 13.53 23.73 7.55
C GLN A 173 13.00 25.02 8.21
N LYS A 174 11.69 25.14 8.42
CA LYS A 174 11.11 26.31 9.11
C LYS A 174 11.42 26.31 10.61
N GLU A 175 11.40 25.15 11.25
CA GLU A 175 11.74 25.00 12.67
C GLU A 175 13.24 25.17 12.94
N ALA A 176 14.08 24.85 11.96
CA ALA A 176 15.54 25.02 12.03
C ALA A 176 16.02 26.48 11.90
N VAL A 177 15.16 27.45 11.56
CA VAL A 177 15.52 28.88 11.55
C VAL A 177 15.34 29.45 12.97
N PRO A 178 16.42 29.77 13.71
CA PRO A 178 16.29 30.42 15.01
C PRO A 178 15.82 31.87 14.81
N TYR A 179 14.94 32.32 15.70
CA TYR A 179 14.53 33.73 15.79
C TYR A 179 15.72 34.64 16.17
#